data_AF-A0A925TVN0-F1
#
_entry.id   AF-A0A925TVN0-F1
#
_cell.length_a   1.000
_cell.length_b   1.000
_cell.length_c   1.000
_cell.angle_alpha   90.00
_cell.angle_beta   90.00
_cell.angle_gamma   90.00
#
_symmetry.space_group_name_H-M   'P 1'
#
loop_
_entity.id
_entity.type
_entity.pdbx_description
1 polymer ?
#
loop_
_entity_poly.entity_id
_entity_poly.type
_entity_poly.pdbx_seq_one_letter_code
_entity_poly.pdbx_strand_id
1 'polypeptide(L)' 'MLTFEIQHQQEYSRGELLLRTFFGWLYIAIPHVVCLYILGLILGLMRLASFFIILFTGITPK' A
#
# COMPACT_ATOMS: atom_id res chain seq x y z
N MET A 1 3.13 -9.74 -38.78
CA MET A 1 2.44 -10.43 -37.68
C MET A 1 3.46 -10.57 -36.55
N LEU A 2 3.28 -9.87 -35.42
CA LEU A 2 4.23 -9.91 -34.30
C LEU A 2 3.92 -11.14 -33.44
N THR A 3 4.84 -12.11 -33.40
CA THR A 3 4.75 -13.27 -32.51
C THR A 3 5.26 -12.85 -31.13
N PHE A 4 4.39 -12.89 -30.12
CA PHE A 4 4.79 -12.74 -28.73
C PHE A 4 5.15 -14.11 -28.17
N GLU A 5 6.44 -14.34 -27.94
CA GLU A 5 6.92 -15.56 -27.29
C GLU A 5 6.77 -15.41 -25.77
N ILE A 6 5.62 -15.86 -25.25
CA ILE A 6 5.34 -15.81 -23.81
C ILE A 6 5.85 -17.10 -23.18
N GLN A 7 6.89 -16.97 -22.36
CA GLN A 7 7.41 -18.07 -21.55
C GLN A 7 6.33 -18.52 -20.54
N HIS A 8 5.71 -19.67 -20.81
CA HIS A 8 4.70 -20.26 -19.93
C HIS A 8 5.39 -21.16 -18.90
N GLN A 9 5.13 -20.88 -17.63
CA GLN A 9 5.57 -21.75 -16.54
C GLN A 9 4.78 -23.07 -16.60
N GLN A 10 5.48 -24.17 -16.88
CA GLN A 10 4.88 -25.48 -17.18
C GLN A 10 4.29 -26.16 -15.95
N GLU A 11 4.87 -25.95 -14.76
CA GLU A 11 4.40 -26.55 -13.51
C GLU A 11 4.45 -25.57 -12.34
N TYR A 12 3.42 -25.65 -11.49
CA TYR A 12 3.37 -24.95 -10.20
C TYR A 12 3.51 -25.99 -9.07
N SER A 13 4.41 -25.72 -8.14
CA SER A 13 4.54 -26.57 -6.95
C SER A 13 3.28 -26.43 -6.09
N ARG A 14 2.69 -27.56 -5.69
CA ARG A 14 1.49 -27.58 -4.83
C ARG A 14 1.71 -26.88 -3.49
N GLY A 15 2.95 -26.91 -2.98
CA GLY A 15 3.32 -26.20 -1.75
C GLY A 15 3.31 -24.67 -1.92
N GLU A 16 3.76 -24.18 -3.07
CA GLU A 16 3.73 -22.75 -3.41
C GLU A 16 2.29 -22.26 -3.51
N LEU A 17 1.38 -23.08 -4.07
CA LEU A 17 -0.04 -22.76 -4.14
C LEU A 17 -0.62 -22.53 -2.74
N LEU A 18 -0.36 -23.45 -1.79
CA LEU A 18 -0.82 -23.30 -0.42
C LEU A 18 -0.23 -22.06 0.26
N LEU A 19 1.07 -21.82 0.09
CA LEU A 19 1.73 -20.63 0.65
C LEU A 19 1.08 -19.34 0.14
N ARG A 20 0.80 -19.27 -1.16
CA ARG A 20 0.17 -18.10 -1.79
C ARG A 20 -1.30 -17.97 -1.41
N THR A 21 -2.04 -19.06 -1.22
CA THR A 21 -3.44 -19.00 -0.76
C THR A 21 -3.54 -18.51 0.68
N PHE A 22 -2.69 -18.99 1.59
CA PHE A 22 -2.77 -18.62 3.01
C PHE A 22 -2.04 -17.34 3.37
N PHE A 23 -0.86 -17.09 2.78
CA PHE A 23 -0.02 -15.93 3.08
C PHE A 23 0.02 -14.88 1.97
N GLY A 24 -0.66 -15.08 0.84
CA GLY A 24 -0.69 -14.12 -0.26
C GLY A 24 -1.22 -12.75 0.14
N TRP A 25 -2.24 -12.70 1.00
CA TRP A 25 -2.76 -11.43 1.53
C TRP A 25 -1.71 -10.68 2.35
N LEU A 26 -0.89 -11.40 3.13
CA LEU A 26 0.18 -10.83 3.94
C LEU A 26 1.29 -10.26 3.05
N TYR A 27 1.70 -11.00 2.01
CA TYR A 27 2.67 -10.52 1.03
C TYR A 27 2.24 -9.22 0.34
N ILE A 28 0.94 -9.05 0.08
CA ILE A 28 0.40 -7.80 -0.49
C ILE A 28 0.22 -6.72 0.58
N ALA A 29 -0.23 -7.09 1.78
CA ALA A 29 -0.55 -6.14 2.84
C ALA A 29 0.69 -5.44 3.40
N ILE A 30 1.82 -6.14 3.56
CA ILE A 30 3.05 -5.56 4.12
C ILE A 30 3.48 -4.27 3.38
N PRO A 31 3.69 -4.26 2.06
CA PRO A 31 4.09 -3.04 1.36
C PRO A 31 3.01 -1.94 1.41
N HIS A 32 1.73 -2.31 1.41
CA HIS A 32 0.64 -1.34 1.56
C HIS A 32 0.66 -0.66 2.93
N VAL A 33 0.81 -1.44 4.00
CA VAL A 33 0.86 -0.92 5.37
C VAL A 33 2.06 0.01 5.56
N VAL A 34 3.22 -0.32 5.00
CA VAL A 34 4.40 0.56 5.03
C VAL A 34 4.12 1.90 4.34
N CYS A 35 3.51 1.88 3.15
CA CYS A 35 3.16 3.09 2.42
C CYS A 35 2.12 3.95 3.19
N LEU A 36 1.06 3.32 3.71
CA LEU A 36 0.03 3.98 4.50
C LEU A 36 0.58 4.53 5.82
N TYR A 37 1.55 3.86 6.45
CA TYR A 37 2.18 4.33 7.68
C TYR A 37 2.94 5.63 7.46
N ILE A 38 3.74 5.70 6.39
CA ILE A 38 4.49 6.93 6.03
C ILE A 38 3.50 8.06 5.71
N LEU A 39 2.46 7.78 4.93
CA LEU A 39 1.41 8.75 4.63
C LEU A 39 0.70 9.24 5.91
N GLY A 40 0.38 8.32 6.81
CA GLY A 40 -0.27 8.60 8.09
C GLY A 40 0.57 9.49 8.99
N LEU A 41 1.90 9.31 9.03
CA LEU A 41 2.81 10.18 9.76
C LEU A 41 2.75 11.64 9.24
N ILE A 42 2.80 11.81 7.92
CA ILE A 42 2.74 13.14 7.29
C ILE A 42 1.38 13.79 7.58
N LEU A 43 0.29 13.06 7.37
CA LEU A 43 -1.07 13.54 7.65
C LEU A 43 -1.28 13.88 9.12
N GLY A 44 -0.68 13.11 10.04
CA GLY A 44 -0.72 13.39 11.48
C GLY A 44 -0.08 14.73 11.82
N LEU A 45 1.09 15.02 11.27
CA LEU A 45 1.75 16.32 11.42
C LEU A 45 0.94 17.46 10.78
N MET A 46 0.40 17.25 9.58
CA MET A 46 -0.47 18.24 8.91
C MET A 46 -1.73 18.53 9.71
N ARG A 47 -2.32 17.52 10.37
CA ARG A 47 -3.49 17.68 11.22
C ARG A 47 -3.18 18.47 12.49
N LEU A 48 -2.00 18.25 13.10
CA LEU A 48 -1.54 19.03 14.23
C LEU A 48 -1.28 20.49 13.83
N ALA A 49 -0.64 20.74 12.69
CA ALA A 49 -0.47 22.09 12.16
C ALA A 49 -1.81 22.76 11.88
N SER A 50 -2.74 22.04 11.23
CA SER A 50 -4.09 22.53 10.93
C SER A 50 -4.86 22.88 12.20
N PHE A 51 -4.69 22.13 13.29
CA PHE A 51 -5.29 22.45 14.59
C PHE A 51 -4.88 23.85 15.07
N PHE A 52 -3.59 24.17 15.02
CA PHE A 52 -3.11 25.51 15.40
C PHE A 52 -3.60 26.60 14.44
N ILE A 53 -3.61 26.34 13.13
CA ILE A 53 -4.12 27.29 12.13
C ILE A 53 -5.61 27.61 12.40
N ILE A 54 -6.43 26.60 12.66
CA ILE A 54 -7.85 26.79 12.94
C ILE A 54 -8.05 27.55 14.26
N LEU A 55 -7.27 27.25 15.29
CA LEU A 55 -7.38 27.90 16.60
C LEU A 55 -7.10 29.42 16.51
N PHE A 56 -6.09 29.82 15.74
CA PHE A 56 -5.68 31.22 15.65
C PHE A 56 -6.36 32.00 14.52
N THR A 57 -6.66 31.35 13.40
CA THR A 57 -7.18 32.02 12.20
C THR A 57 -8.67 31.74 11.99
N GLY A 58 -9.23 30.67 12.56
CA GLY A 58 -10.62 30.26 12.33
C GLY A 58 -10.90 29.76 10.91
N ILE A 59 -9.86 29.56 10.09
CA ILE A 59 -9.95 29.12 8.70
C ILE A 59 -9.43 27.69 8.61
N THR A 60 -10.19 26.81 7.95
CA THR A 60 -9.75 25.44 7.68
C THR A 60 -8.84 25.42 6.45
N PRO A 61 -7.55 25.07 6.60
CA PRO A 61 -6.68 24.83 5.46
C PRO A 61 -7.22 23.62 4.67
N LYS A 62 -7.33 23.76 3.34
CA LYS A 62 -7.82 22.73 2.43
C LYS A 62 -6.66 21.89 1.89
#